data_AF-A0A7R8NT04-F1
#
_entry.id   AF-A0A7R8NT04-F1
#
_cell.length_a   1.000
_cell.length_b   1.000
_cell.length_c   1.000
_cell.angle_alpha   90.00
_cell.angle_beta   90.00
_cell.angle_gamma   90.00
#
_symmetry.space_group_name_H-M   'P 1'
#
loop_
_entity.id
_entity.type
_entity.pdbx_description
1 polymer ?
#
loop_
_entity_poly.entity_id
_entity_poly.type
_entity_poly.pdbx_seq_one_letter_code
_entity_poly.pdbx_strand_id
1 'polypeptide(L)'
;MRVEPGGWTRGPHVETGPQTQAEETAEVPGALPESLTGFVGYLLRRVFARFAACSDGPEDGSRDFLVLDALTGGDWASQLDLAERLGINRTLMVGVVDRLEGRGQVLRTRNPDNRRQYILSLTDEGRSAVEAGRRAVAERDARLTAALTPEQVPRLNTLLARLLPPGAQDLVRGTGHLVAQAHHRLRRLGDEKLAGTGLRVRHYGPLSLLATSGPCPQQRLAQELAISGPATSQLVDELVAGGMVHRGRDPHDRRRHALELTELGHTQLKRVAHAVGLLAAETAELLGPGGEDELRALLGRLLEPAHPGAAEATATARRD
;
A
#
# COMPACT_ATOMS: atom_id res chain seq x y z
N MET A 1 39.18 -13.95 -52.50
CA MET A 1 38.85 -13.05 -51.37
C MET A 1 37.43 -13.39 -50.94
N ARG A 2 37.27 -14.23 -49.90
CA ARG A 2 35.95 -14.66 -49.39
C ARG A 2 35.49 -13.63 -48.36
N VAL A 3 34.25 -13.19 -48.47
CA VAL A 3 33.58 -12.30 -47.51
C VAL A 3 32.61 -13.18 -46.71
N GLU A 4 32.83 -13.25 -45.40
CA GLU A 4 31.96 -13.94 -44.43
C GLU A 4 30.71 -13.07 -44.15
N PRO A 5 29.49 -13.63 -44.01
CA PRO A 5 28.33 -12.88 -43.54
C PRO A 5 28.28 -12.87 -42.01
N GLY A 6 28.24 -11.67 -41.44
CA GLY A 6 28.21 -11.41 -40.00
C GLY A 6 27.00 -12.02 -39.29
N GLY A 7 27.28 -12.73 -38.20
CA GLY A 7 26.29 -13.26 -37.27
C GLY A 7 25.56 -12.15 -36.52
N TRP A 8 24.23 -12.18 -36.58
CA TRP A 8 23.37 -11.40 -35.72
C TRP A 8 23.33 -12.05 -34.33
N THR A 9 24.11 -11.52 -33.39
CA THR A 9 23.94 -11.85 -31.97
C THR A 9 22.67 -11.18 -31.45
N ARG A 10 21.66 -11.99 -31.11
CA ARG A 10 20.47 -11.54 -30.38
C ARG A 10 20.92 -10.86 -29.08
N GLY A 11 20.60 -9.57 -28.94
CA GLY A 11 20.71 -8.88 -27.66
C GLY A 11 19.78 -9.51 -26.62
N PRO A 12 20.07 -9.39 -25.31
CA PRO A 12 19.26 -10.01 -24.28
C PRO A 12 17.86 -9.38 -24.28
N HIS A 13 16.85 -10.23 -24.45
CA HIS A 13 15.46 -9.89 -24.17
C HIS A 13 15.34 -9.54 -22.69
N VAL A 14 15.07 -8.28 -22.38
CA VAL A 14 14.68 -7.85 -21.03
C VAL A 14 13.20 -8.23 -20.88
N GLU A 15 12.95 -9.40 -20.29
CA GLU A 15 11.62 -9.80 -19.82
C GLU A 15 11.20 -8.88 -18.67
N THR A 16 10.36 -7.89 -18.96
CA THR A 16 9.63 -7.13 -17.93
C THR A 16 8.48 -7.99 -17.40
N GLY A 17 8.80 -8.94 -16.53
CA GLY A 17 7.83 -9.63 -15.68
C GLY A 17 7.28 -8.70 -14.58
N PRO A 18 6.11 -8.99 -14.00
CA PRO A 18 5.53 -8.18 -12.93
C PRO A 18 6.36 -8.32 -11.65
N GLN A 19 7.30 -7.39 -11.44
CA GLN A 19 8.05 -7.29 -10.19
C GLN A 19 7.14 -6.76 -9.08
N THR A 20 6.42 -7.69 -8.45
CA THR A 20 5.78 -7.46 -7.15
C THR A 20 6.86 -7.65 -6.08
N GLN A 21 7.79 -6.70 -5.99
CA GLN A 21 8.71 -6.66 -4.85
C GLN A 21 7.93 -6.08 -3.67
N ALA A 22 7.76 -6.90 -2.62
CA ALA A 22 7.29 -6.45 -1.33
C ALA A 22 8.23 -5.34 -0.85
N GLU A 23 7.74 -4.10 -0.85
CA GLU A 23 8.44 -2.96 -0.28
C GLU A 23 8.48 -3.17 1.23
N GLU A 24 9.59 -3.72 1.74
CA GLU A 24 9.81 -3.99 3.16
C GLU A 24 9.64 -2.68 3.94
N THR A 25 8.67 -2.64 4.88
CA THR A 25 8.24 -1.44 5.59
C THR A 25 9.08 -1.21 6.85
N ALA A 26 9.51 0.03 7.09
CA ALA A 26 10.22 0.42 8.31
C ALA A 26 9.36 1.33 9.17
N GLU A 27 9.40 1.14 10.50
CA GLU A 27 8.78 2.07 11.46
C GLU A 27 9.70 3.29 11.64
N VAL A 28 9.18 4.51 11.49
CA VAL A 28 10.00 5.73 11.61
C VAL A 28 9.26 6.89 12.32
N PRO A 29 9.79 7.38 13.46
CA PRO A 29 9.39 8.63 14.08
C PRO A 29 9.99 9.85 13.33
N GLY A 30 9.16 10.84 13.00
CA GLY A 30 9.58 12.11 12.39
C GLY A 30 8.37 13.00 12.06
N ALA A 31 8.56 14.32 12.12
CA ALA A 31 7.52 15.30 11.74
C ALA A 31 7.12 15.10 10.27
N LEU A 32 5.83 15.10 9.98
CA LEU A 32 5.33 14.87 8.62
C LEU A 32 5.64 16.09 7.72
N PRO A 33 6.21 15.91 6.51
CA PRO A 33 6.47 17.00 5.57
C PRO A 33 5.16 17.64 5.12
N GLU A 34 4.98 18.95 5.37
CA GLU A 34 3.76 19.69 5.01
C GLU A 34 3.42 19.58 3.51
N SER A 35 4.43 19.51 2.65
CA SER A 35 4.27 19.35 1.21
C SER A 35 3.65 18.00 0.79
N LEU A 36 3.69 17.00 1.66
CA LEU A 36 3.16 15.66 1.41
C LEU A 36 1.90 15.35 2.20
N THR A 37 1.68 16.00 3.35
CA THR A 37 0.50 15.74 4.21
C THR A 37 -0.81 16.16 3.57
N GLY A 38 -0.78 17.08 2.60
CA GLY A 38 -1.97 17.43 1.80
C GLY A 38 -2.46 16.29 0.91
N PHE A 39 -1.66 15.26 0.65
CA PHE A 39 -2.04 14.13 -0.20
C PHE A 39 -2.43 12.91 0.63
N VAL A 40 -3.71 12.52 0.60
CA VAL A 40 -4.24 11.33 1.32
C VAL A 40 -3.45 10.06 0.99
N GLY A 41 -3.01 9.87 -0.25
CA GLY A 41 -2.25 8.69 -0.65
C GLY A 41 -0.91 8.54 0.08
N TYR A 42 -0.26 9.65 0.46
CA TYR A 42 0.96 9.64 1.25
C TYR A 42 0.67 9.24 2.71
N LEU A 43 -0.37 9.80 3.32
CA LEU A 43 -0.76 9.45 4.69
C LEU A 43 -1.21 7.99 4.79
N LEU A 44 -2.01 7.51 3.82
CA LEU A 44 -2.41 6.10 3.75
C LEU A 44 -1.22 5.17 3.63
N ARG A 45 -0.22 5.51 2.80
CA ARG A 45 1.03 4.74 2.70
C ARG A 45 1.74 4.67 4.04
N ARG A 46 1.84 5.78 4.78
CA ARG A 46 2.51 5.80 6.09
C ARG A 46 1.76 4.99 7.13
N VAL A 47 0.43 5.11 7.20
CA VAL A 47 -0.39 4.32 8.12
C VAL A 47 -0.31 2.83 7.74
N PHE A 48 -0.35 2.51 6.45
CA PHE A 48 -0.14 1.15 5.95
C PHE A 48 1.22 0.58 6.40
N ALA A 49 2.31 1.33 6.21
CA ALA A 49 3.65 0.90 6.63
C ALA A 49 3.74 0.68 8.15
N ARG A 50 3.14 1.57 8.95
CA ARG A 50 3.05 1.43 10.40
C ARG A 50 2.27 0.17 10.80
N PHE A 51 1.12 -0.06 10.18
CA PHE A 51 0.27 -1.21 10.47
C PHE A 51 0.94 -2.53 10.06
N ALA A 52 1.66 -2.54 8.94
CA ALA A 52 2.45 -3.68 8.49
C ALA A 52 3.58 -4.00 9.49
N ALA A 53 4.27 -2.98 10.00
CA ALA A 53 5.33 -3.16 11.00
C ALA A 53 4.82 -3.70 12.36
N CYS A 54 3.57 -3.38 12.75
CA CYS A 54 2.95 -3.88 13.98
C CYS A 54 2.28 -5.26 13.82
N SER A 55 2.38 -5.89 12.65
CA SER A 55 1.74 -7.18 12.40
C SER A 55 2.68 -8.33 12.80
N ASP A 56 2.35 -9.03 13.89
CA ASP A 56 3.15 -10.15 14.45
C ASP A 56 3.07 -11.46 13.61
N GLY A 57 2.66 -11.39 12.34
CA GLY A 57 2.45 -12.56 11.49
C GLY A 57 2.71 -12.29 10.01
N PRO A 58 2.92 -13.33 9.19
CA PRO A 58 3.18 -13.17 7.77
C PRO A 58 2.02 -12.46 7.06
N GLU A 59 2.31 -11.55 6.12
CA GLU A 59 1.29 -10.85 5.30
C GLU A 59 0.25 -11.81 4.68
N ASP A 60 0.67 -13.04 4.41
CA ASP A 60 -0.18 -14.12 3.90
C ASP A 60 -1.40 -14.40 4.78
N GLY A 61 -1.29 -14.29 6.12
CA GLY A 61 -2.40 -14.54 7.04
C GLY A 61 -3.53 -13.50 6.91
N SER A 62 -3.18 -12.25 6.56
CA SER A 62 -4.16 -11.17 6.36
C SER A 62 -4.93 -11.34 5.04
N ARG A 63 -4.26 -11.77 3.97
CA ARG A 63 -4.91 -12.05 2.67
C ARG A 63 -5.76 -13.31 2.70
N ASP A 64 -5.27 -14.37 3.35
CA ASP A 64 -6.02 -15.60 3.58
C ASP A 64 -7.34 -15.29 4.32
N PHE A 65 -7.30 -14.49 5.39
CA PHE A 65 -8.50 -14.07 6.11
C PHE A 65 -9.46 -13.24 5.23
N LEU A 66 -8.96 -12.29 4.43
CA LEU A 66 -9.81 -11.49 3.55
C LEU A 66 -10.61 -12.34 2.56
N VAL A 67 -9.99 -13.36 1.98
CA VAL A 67 -10.69 -14.30 1.09
C VAL A 67 -11.73 -15.10 1.86
N LEU A 68 -11.38 -15.64 3.03
CA LEU A 68 -12.33 -16.39 3.85
C LEU A 68 -13.52 -15.53 4.30
N ASP A 69 -13.30 -14.31 4.79
CA ASP A 69 -14.37 -13.42 5.26
C ASP A 69 -15.27 -12.99 4.10
N ALA A 70 -14.73 -12.73 2.91
CA ALA A 70 -15.52 -12.40 1.72
C ALA A 70 -16.44 -13.54 1.26
N LEU A 71 -16.02 -14.80 1.44
CA LEU A 71 -16.85 -15.97 1.13
C LEU A 71 -18.00 -16.17 2.15
N THR A 72 -18.04 -15.45 3.28
CA THR A 72 -19.19 -15.51 4.21
C THR A 72 -20.45 -14.86 3.64
N GLY A 73 -20.30 -13.97 2.65
CA GLY A 73 -21.42 -13.39 1.90
C GLY A 73 -22.07 -14.35 0.90
N GLY A 74 -21.47 -15.53 0.69
CA GLY A 74 -21.91 -16.55 -0.26
C GLY A 74 -20.78 -17.03 -1.17
N ASP A 75 -21.13 -17.98 -2.02
CA ASP A 75 -20.20 -18.59 -2.97
C ASP A 75 -19.80 -17.60 -4.08
N TRP A 76 -18.55 -17.69 -4.51
CA TRP A 76 -18.01 -16.84 -5.57
C TRP A 76 -17.81 -17.64 -6.85
N ALA A 77 -18.52 -17.27 -7.91
CA ALA A 77 -18.49 -17.97 -9.20
C ALA A 77 -17.14 -17.88 -9.94
N SER A 78 -16.27 -16.94 -9.54
CA SER A 78 -14.97 -16.68 -10.17
C SER A 78 -13.96 -16.16 -9.15
N GLN A 79 -12.86 -16.90 -8.99
CA GLN A 79 -11.68 -16.43 -8.25
C GLN A 79 -11.13 -15.10 -8.78
N LEU A 80 -11.27 -14.81 -10.08
CA LEU A 80 -10.77 -13.58 -10.68
C LEU A 80 -11.62 -12.37 -10.29
N ASP A 81 -12.95 -12.53 -10.25
CA ASP A 81 -13.86 -11.47 -9.80
C ASP A 81 -13.61 -11.18 -8.31
N LEU A 82 -13.45 -12.23 -7.50
CA LEU A 82 -13.10 -12.07 -6.09
C LEU A 82 -11.74 -11.36 -5.92
N ALA A 83 -10.75 -11.70 -6.74
CA ALA A 83 -9.43 -11.05 -6.73
C ALA A 83 -9.52 -9.56 -7.07
N GLU A 84 -10.29 -9.22 -8.11
CA GLU A 84 -10.50 -7.84 -8.53
C GLU A 84 -11.19 -7.02 -7.44
N ARG A 85 -12.21 -7.57 -6.78
CA ARG A 85 -12.94 -6.89 -5.70
C ARG A 85 -12.13 -6.75 -4.42
N LEU A 86 -11.33 -7.75 -4.09
CA LEU A 86 -10.42 -7.69 -2.94
C LEU A 86 -9.09 -7.01 -3.25
N GLY A 87 -8.89 -6.47 -4.46
CA GLY A 87 -7.62 -5.82 -4.83
C GLY A 87 -6.39 -6.75 -4.76
N ILE A 88 -6.60 -8.07 -4.79
CA ILE A 88 -5.54 -9.09 -4.74
C ILE A 88 -5.12 -9.39 -6.19
N ASN A 89 -3.83 -9.33 -6.49
CA ASN A 89 -3.35 -9.72 -7.83
C ASN A 89 -3.66 -11.21 -8.10
N ARG A 90 -4.04 -11.54 -9.33
CA ARG A 90 -4.32 -12.90 -9.81
C ARG A 90 -3.28 -13.93 -9.37
N THR A 91 -1.98 -13.64 -9.48
CA THR A 91 -0.93 -14.60 -9.10
C THR A 91 -0.96 -14.90 -7.60
N LEU A 92 -1.18 -13.88 -6.77
CA LEU A 92 -1.31 -14.04 -5.33
C LEU A 92 -2.61 -14.74 -4.95
N MET A 93 -3.72 -14.44 -5.65
CA MET A 93 -5.01 -15.11 -5.41
C MET A 93 -4.91 -16.62 -5.60
N VAL A 94 -4.23 -17.10 -6.65
CA VAL A 94 -4.02 -18.54 -6.86
C VAL A 94 -3.33 -19.17 -5.64
N GLY A 95 -2.23 -18.56 -5.19
CA GLY A 95 -1.50 -19.03 -4.01
C GLY A 95 -2.32 -18.99 -2.72
N VAL A 96 -3.11 -17.93 -2.49
CA VAL A 96 -4.01 -17.81 -1.33
C VAL A 96 -5.02 -18.95 -1.35
N VAL A 97 -5.72 -19.14 -2.47
CA VAL A 97 -6.77 -20.16 -2.54
C VAL A 97 -6.16 -21.57 -2.50
N ASP A 98 -4.98 -21.81 -3.05
CA ASP A 98 -4.28 -23.11 -2.94
C ASP A 98 -3.97 -23.45 -1.48
N ARG A 99 -3.51 -22.46 -0.70
CA ARG A 99 -3.25 -22.65 0.75
C ARG A 99 -4.53 -22.90 1.53
N LEU A 100 -5.59 -22.14 1.26
CA LEU A 100 -6.88 -22.29 1.94
C LEU A 100 -7.52 -23.64 1.63
N GLU A 101 -7.45 -24.09 0.37
CA GLU A 101 -7.89 -25.42 -0.05
C GLU A 101 -7.04 -26.52 0.61
N GLY A 102 -5.72 -26.36 0.65
CA GLY A 102 -4.82 -27.31 1.34
C GLY A 102 -5.05 -27.44 2.84
N ARG A 103 -5.60 -26.39 3.49
CA ARG A 103 -6.05 -26.42 4.89
C ARG A 103 -7.49 -26.92 5.06
N GLY A 104 -8.17 -27.28 3.99
CA GLY A 104 -9.57 -27.70 3.99
C GLY A 104 -10.55 -26.57 4.33
N GLN A 105 -10.17 -25.31 4.20
CA GLN A 105 -10.98 -24.13 4.57
C GLN A 105 -11.86 -23.63 3.41
N VAL A 106 -11.43 -23.89 2.17
CA VAL A 106 -12.15 -23.52 0.95
C VAL A 106 -12.29 -24.75 0.06
N LEU A 107 -13.46 -24.89 -0.56
CA LEU A 107 -13.71 -25.88 -1.59
C LEU A 107 -13.72 -25.21 -2.97
N ARG A 108 -13.04 -25.81 -3.95
CA ARG A 108 -13.13 -25.43 -5.35
C ARG A 108 -13.98 -26.41 -6.13
N THR A 109 -15.09 -25.94 -6.67
CA THR A 109 -15.94 -26.73 -7.57
C THR A 109 -15.88 -26.15 -8.97
N ARG A 110 -15.83 -26.98 -10.02
CA ARG A 110 -15.89 -26.46 -11.40
C ARG A 110 -17.21 -25.74 -11.62
N ASN A 111 -17.15 -24.52 -12.15
CA ASN A 111 -18.35 -23.77 -12.48
C ASN A 111 -19.09 -24.47 -13.65
N PRO A 112 -20.37 -24.87 -13.49
CA PRO A 112 -21.13 -25.57 -14.52
C PRO A 112 -21.43 -24.67 -15.74
N ASP A 113 -21.63 -23.38 -15.51
CA ASP A 113 -21.92 -22.39 -16.56
C ASP A 113 -20.65 -21.98 -17.33
N ASN A 114 -19.49 -22.10 -16.69
CA ASN A 114 -18.20 -21.84 -17.32
C ASN A 114 -17.09 -22.73 -16.74
N ARG A 115 -16.81 -23.86 -17.40
CA ARG A 115 -15.82 -24.85 -16.94
C ARG A 115 -14.36 -24.35 -16.86
N ARG A 116 -14.08 -23.14 -17.34
CA ARG A 116 -12.78 -22.45 -17.19
C ARG A 116 -12.65 -21.72 -15.85
N GLN A 117 -13.75 -21.60 -15.10
CA GLN A 117 -13.83 -20.97 -13.80
C GLN A 117 -14.09 -22.01 -12.71
N TYR A 118 -13.76 -21.62 -11.49
CA TYR A 118 -14.05 -22.38 -10.29
C TYR A 118 -14.93 -21.53 -9.37
N ILE A 119 -15.97 -22.17 -8.84
CA ILE A 119 -16.76 -21.67 -7.73
C ILE A 119 -15.96 -21.92 -6.47
N LEU A 120 -15.81 -20.89 -5.65
CA LEU A 120 -15.19 -20.95 -4.34
C LEU A 120 -16.28 -20.91 -3.26
N SER A 121 -16.26 -21.88 -2.35
CA SER A 121 -17.23 -22.02 -1.26
C SER A 121 -16.50 -22.28 0.07
N LEU A 122 -17.05 -21.81 1.19
CA LEU A 122 -16.53 -22.13 2.52
C LEU A 122 -16.93 -23.54 2.97
N THR A 123 -15.96 -24.25 3.55
CA THR A 123 -16.21 -25.46 4.34
C THR A 123 -16.61 -25.11 5.78
N ASP A 124 -16.93 -26.11 6.59
CA ASP A 124 -17.16 -25.91 8.04
C ASP A 124 -15.88 -25.47 8.76
N GLU A 125 -14.74 -26.01 8.37
CA GLU A 125 -13.41 -25.58 8.84
C GLU A 125 -13.14 -24.13 8.45
N GLY A 126 -13.52 -23.74 7.22
CA GLY A 126 -13.43 -22.36 6.75
C GLY A 126 -14.28 -21.40 7.57
N ARG A 127 -15.54 -21.77 7.85
CA ARG A 127 -16.44 -20.98 8.72
C ARG A 127 -15.85 -20.80 10.12
N SER A 128 -15.29 -21.86 10.69
CA SER A 128 -14.64 -21.82 12.01
C SER A 128 -13.39 -20.92 12.01
N ALA A 129 -12.61 -20.97 10.93
CA ALA A 129 -11.43 -20.13 10.74
C ALA A 129 -11.79 -18.65 10.59
N VAL A 130 -12.91 -18.31 9.95
CA VAL A 130 -13.40 -16.92 9.87
C VAL A 130 -13.69 -16.38 11.27
N GLU A 131 -14.40 -17.11 12.11
CA GLU A 131 -14.74 -16.64 13.46
C GLU A 131 -13.51 -16.45 14.36
N ALA A 132 -12.50 -17.32 14.22
CA ALA A 132 -11.20 -17.11 14.87
C ALA A 132 -10.47 -15.88 14.31
N GLY A 133 -10.46 -15.72 12.99
CA GLY A 133 -9.82 -14.60 12.29
C GLY A 133 -10.47 -13.26 12.62
N ARG A 134 -11.81 -13.18 12.72
CA ARG A 134 -12.55 -11.96 13.08
C ARG A 134 -12.13 -11.43 14.44
N ARG A 135 -11.96 -12.32 15.43
CA ARG A 135 -11.45 -11.94 16.77
C ARG A 135 -10.03 -11.42 16.69
N ALA A 136 -9.14 -12.13 16.01
CA ALA A 136 -7.74 -11.69 15.85
C ALA A 136 -7.63 -10.34 15.12
N VAL A 137 -8.44 -10.12 14.08
CA VAL A 137 -8.52 -8.85 13.34
C VAL A 137 -9.07 -7.74 14.21
N ALA A 138 -10.14 -7.98 14.98
CA ALA A 138 -10.70 -6.99 15.89
C ALA A 138 -9.71 -6.59 16.98
N GLU A 139 -9.00 -7.54 17.59
CA GLU A 139 -7.96 -7.27 18.58
C GLU A 139 -6.79 -6.49 17.99
N ARG A 140 -6.35 -6.86 16.78
CA ARG A 140 -5.29 -6.13 16.05
C ARG A 140 -5.74 -4.71 15.73
N ASP A 141 -6.92 -4.54 15.15
CA ASP A 141 -7.44 -3.23 14.79
C ASP A 141 -7.62 -2.34 16.03
N ALA A 142 -8.09 -2.88 17.16
CA ALA A 142 -8.17 -2.14 18.42
C ALA A 142 -6.80 -1.61 18.88
N ARG A 143 -5.72 -2.40 18.72
CA ARG A 143 -4.36 -1.93 18.99
C ARG A 143 -3.90 -0.86 18.00
N LEU A 144 -4.15 -1.08 16.71
CA LEU A 144 -3.74 -0.18 15.63
C LEU A 144 -4.46 1.17 15.69
N THR A 145 -5.71 1.19 16.16
CA THR A 145 -6.53 2.41 16.26
C THR A 145 -6.65 2.96 17.67
N ALA A 146 -5.77 2.57 18.60
CA ALA A 146 -5.84 3.00 20.00
C ALA A 146 -5.76 4.53 20.19
N ALA A 147 -5.23 5.27 19.20
CA ALA A 147 -5.19 6.74 19.19
C ALA A 147 -6.52 7.41 18.77
N LEU A 148 -7.53 6.64 18.38
CA LEU A 148 -8.83 7.13 17.93
C LEU A 148 -9.92 6.83 18.97
N THR A 149 -10.93 7.71 19.06
CA THR A 149 -12.10 7.48 19.91
C THR A 149 -13.02 6.39 19.32
N PRO A 150 -13.94 5.82 20.12
CA PRO A 150 -14.91 4.83 19.65
C PRO A 150 -15.80 5.30 18.48
N GLU A 151 -16.03 6.61 18.35
CA GLU A 151 -16.80 7.23 17.26
C GLU A 151 -15.92 7.49 16.03
N GLN A 152 -14.63 7.72 16.22
CA GLN A 152 -13.67 8.01 15.15
C GLN A 152 -13.33 6.77 14.32
N VAL A 153 -13.28 5.57 14.92
CA VAL A 153 -12.94 4.34 14.20
C VAL A 153 -14.00 3.97 13.14
N PRO A 154 -15.31 3.90 13.45
CA PRO A 154 -16.35 3.68 12.44
C PRO A 154 -16.35 4.77 11.35
N ARG A 155 -16.05 6.01 11.73
CA ARG A 155 -15.97 7.13 10.79
C ARG A 155 -14.80 6.99 9.82
N LEU A 156 -13.61 6.65 10.32
CA LEU A 156 -12.44 6.32 9.51
C LEU A 156 -12.77 5.18 8.53
N ASN A 157 -13.38 4.10 9.03
CA ASN A 157 -13.73 2.95 8.21
C ASN A 157 -14.71 3.31 7.10
N THR A 158 -15.69 4.18 7.38
CA THR A 158 -16.62 4.69 6.37
C THR A 158 -15.90 5.48 5.27
N LEU A 159 -14.97 6.37 5.65
CA LEU A 159 -14.21 7.17 4.69
C LEU A 159 -13.25 6.29 3.85
N LEU A 160 -12.55 5.34 4.48
CA LEU A 160 -11.70 4.38 3.77
C LEU A 160 -12.51 3.53 2.79
N ALA A 161 -13.68 3.02 3.21
CA ALA A 161 -14.55 2.22 2.36
C ALA A 161 -15.01 2.96 1.10
N ARG A 162 -15.24 4.29 1.17
CA ARG A 162 -15.58 5.10 -0.02
C ARG A 162 -14.48 5.12 -1.07
N LEU A 163 -13.22 4.89 -0.67
CA LEU A 163 -12.09 4.82 -1.61
C LEU A 163 -12.03 3.49 -2.37
N LEU A 164 -12.72 2.45 -1.89
CA LEU A 164 -12.76 1.13 -2.50
C LEU A 164 -13.79 1.08 -3.66
N PRO A 165 -13.63 0.18 -4.65
CA PRO A 165 -14.60 0.04 -5.73
C PRO A 165 -15.99 -0.35 -5.19
N PRO A 166 -17.07 0.03 -5.89
CA PRO A 166 -18.42 -0.42 -5.56
C PRO A 166 -18.47 -1.95 -5.46
N GLY A 167 -19.07 -2.47 -4.39
CA GLY A 167 -19.16 -3.92 -4.11
C GLY A 167 -17.94 -4.54 -3.41
N ALA A 168 -16.82 -3.83 -3.28
CA ALA A 168 -15.72 -4.23 -2.39
C ALA A 168 -15.91 -3.70 -0.95
N GLN A 169 -16.70 -2.63 -0.80
CA GLN A 169 -16.93 -1.92 0.46
C GLN A 169 -17.54 -2.83 1.54
N ASP A 170 -18.40 -3.77 1.14
CA ASP A 170 -19.06 -4.71 2.05
C ASP A 170 -18.23 -5.97 2.34
N LEU A 171 -17.19 -6.22 1.54
CA LEU A 171 -16.34 -7.41 1.63
C LEU A 171 -15.12 -7.20 2.54
N VAL A 172 -14.62 -5.97 2.60
CA VAL A 172 -13.39 -5.65 3.34
C VAL A 172 -13.76 -5.16 4.74
N ARG A 173 -13.61 -6.05 5.72
CA ARG A 173 -13.83 -5.73 7.14
C ARG A 173 -12.51 -5.49 7.86
N GLY A 174 -12.57 -4.57 8.83
CA GLY A 174 -11.44 -4.22 9.69
C GLY A 174 -10.63 -3.04 9.16
N THR A 175 -10.23 -2.17 10.07
CA THR A 175 -9.52 -0.91 9.79
C THR A 175 -8.21 -1.17 9.06
N GLY A 176 -7.44 -2.17 9.52
CA GLY A 176 -6.15 -2.48 8.89
C GLY A 176 -6.27 -2.93 7.43
N HIS A 177 -7.30 -3.72 7.11
CA HIS A 177 -7.55 -4.14 5.73
C HIS A 177 -8.05 -2.99 4.86
N LEU A 178 -8.95 -2.15 5.38
CA LEU A 178 -9.42 -0.97 4.66
C LEU A 178 -8.27 -0.01 4.31
N VAL A 179 -7.33 0.21 5.24
CA VAL A 179 -6.11 0.99 4.96
C VAL A 179 -5.29 0.36 3.84
N ALA A 180 -5.01 -0.95 3.90
CA ALA A 180 -4.24 -1.64 2.87
C ALA A 180 -4.91 -1.56 1.49
N GLN A 181 -6.21 -1.82 1.43
CA GLN A 181 -6.98 -1.80 0.18
C GLN A 181 -7.09 -0.41 -0.43
N ALA A 182 -7.37 0.61 0.39
CA ALA A 182 -7.39 2.00 -0.05
C ALA A 182 -5.99 2.42 -0.57
N HIS A 183 -4.92 2.08 0.16
CA HIS A 183 -3.55 2.38 -0.26
C HIS A 183 -3.20 1.75 -1.63
N HIS A 184 -3.43 0.44 -1.78
CA HIS A 184 -3.14 -0.27 -3.03
C HIS A 184 -3.95 0.29 -4.21
N ARG A 185 -5.22 0.61 -3.98
CA ARG A 185 -6.08 1.19 -5.01
C ARG A 185 -5.62 2.57 -5.45
N LEU A 186 -5.37 3.50 -4.52
CA LEU A 186 -4.90 4.83 -4.89
C LEU A 186 -3.54 4.78 -5.61
N ARG A 187 -2.63 3.90 -5.17
CA ARG A 187 -1.36 3.65 -5.88
C ARG A 187 -1.62 3.21 -7.32
N ARG A 188 -2.48 2.21 -7.52
CA ARG A 188 -2.82 1.70 -8.86
C ARG A 188 -3.46 2.79 -9.74
N LEU A 189 -4.46 3.50 -9.24
CA LEU A 189 -5.16 4.56 -9.98
C LEU A 189 -4.21 5.70 -10.39
N GLY A 190 -3.29 6.10 -9.51
CA GLY A 190 -2.31 7.11 -9.89
C GLY A 190 -1.24 6.58 -10.86
N ASP A 191 -0.83 5.31 -10.74
CA ASP A 191 0.10 4.69 -11.69
C ASP A 191 -0.54 4.55 -13.08
N GLU A 192 -1.85 4.27 -13.15
CA GLU A 192 -2.63 4.28 -14.40
C GLU A 192 -2.62 5.67 -15.07
N LYS A 193 -2.73 6.76 -14.30
CA LYS A 193 -2.63 8.14 -14.83
C LYS A 193 -1.24 8.49 -15.36
N LEU A 194 -0.21 7.73 -14.98
CA LEU A 194 1.17 7.90 -15.43
C LEU A 194 1.58 6.85 -16.47
N ALA A 195 0.65 6.01 -16.93
CA ALA A 195 0.93 4.98 -17.92
C ALA A 195 1.60 5.57 -19.18
N GLY A 196 2.68 4.94 -19.65
CA GLY A 196 3.44 5.38 -20.82
C GLY A 196 4.45 6.52 -20.57
N THR A 197 4.50 7.10 -19.38
CA THR A 197 5.46 8.19 -19.07
C THR A 197 6.81 7.70 -18.54
N GLY A 198 6.90 6.43 -18.12
CA GLY A 198 8.03 5.89 -17.38
C GLY A 198 8.06 6.28 -15.89
N LEU A 199 7.10 7.08 -15.44
CA LEU A 199 6.94 7.50 -14.05
C LEU A 199 5.87 6.67 -13.33
N ARG A 200 5.92 6.71 -12.00
CA ARG A 200 4.97 6.11 -11.07
C ARG A 200 4.67 7.09 -9.94
N VAL A 201 3.53 6.90 -9.27
CA VAL A 201 3.12 7.73 -8.12
C VAL A 201 4.16 7.73 -7.01
N ARG A 202 4.87 6.60 -6.86
CA ARG A 202 5.94 6.46 -5.85
C ARG A 202 7.10 7.44 -6.05
N HIS A 203 7.27 8.03 -7.25
CA HIS A 203 8.26 9.07 -7.51
C HIS A 203 7.86 10.43 -6.96
N TYR A 204 6.58 10.67 -6.66
CA TYR A 204 6.10 11.97 -6.14
C TYR A 204 6.81 12.37 -4.85
N GLY A 205 6.75 11.49 -3.84
CA GLY A 205 7.34 11.72 -2.52
C GLY A 205 8.81 12.15 -2.55
N PRO A 206 9.74 11.32 -3.09
CA PRO A 206 11.16 11.67 -3.10
C PRO A 206 11.45 12.94 -3.91
N LEU A 207 10.79 13.13 -5.06
CA LEU A 207 11.01 14.33 -5.88
C LEU A 207 10.51 15.59 -5.18
N SER A 208 9.33 15.56 -4.57
CA SER A 208 8.77 16.68 -3.79
C SER A 208 9.63 17.02 -2.57
N LEU A 209 10.16 16.01 -1.87
CA LEU A 209 11.05 16.23 -0.72
C LEU A 209 12.36 16.89 -1.15
N LEU A 210 12.98 16.41 -2.22
CA LEU A 210 14.22 16.99 -2.72
C LEU A 210 14.01 18.42 -3.25
N ALA A 211 12.87 18.70 -3.90
CA ALA A 211 12.52 20.04 -4.36
C ALA A 211 12.33 21.04 -3.21
N THR A 212 11.78 20.59 -2.07
CA THR A 212 11.43 21.46 -0.94
C THR A 212 12.52 21.55 0.13
N SER A 213 13.35 20.51 0.27
CA SER A 213 14.38 20.40 1.31
C SER A 213 15.80 20.71 0.82
N GLY A 214 16.01 20.83 -0.50
CA GLY A 214 17.35 20.91 -1.09
C GLY A 214 18.15 19.61 -0.96
N PRO A 215 19.48 19.63 -1.16
CA PRO A 215 20.32 18.44 -1.09
C PRO A 215 20.18 17.71 0.25
N CYS A 216 19.78 16.43 0.23
CA CYS A 216 19.56 15.67 1.47
C CYS A 216 20.11 14.24 1.42
N PRO A 217 20.50 13.66 2.57
CA PRO A 217 20.99 12.29 2.61
C PRO A 217 19.87 11.27 2.37
N GLN A 218 20.22 10.12 1.80
CA GLN A 218 19.27 9.04 1.55
C GLN A 218 18.50 8.60 2.81
N GLN A 219 19.13 8.64 3.99
CA GLN A 219 18.49 8.33 5.26
C GLN A 219 17.26 9.20 5.52
N ARG A 220 17.27 10.47 5.10
CA ARG A 220 16.13 11.36 5.24
C ARG A 220 14.97 10.89 4.35
N LEU A 221 15.24 10.51 3.10
CA LEU A 221 14.21 9.95 2.22
C LEU A 221 13.59 8.68 2.81
N ALA A 222 14.40 7.78 3.37
CA ALA A 222 13.90 6.57 4.03
C ALA A 222 12.93 6.92 5.18
N GLN A 223 13.33 7.90 5.99
CA GLN A 223 12.57 8.35 7.16
C GLN A 223 11.25 9.00 6.77
N GLU A 224 11.30 9.98 5.86
CA GLU A 224 10.11 10.76 5.48
C GLU A 224 9.12 9.93 4.65
N LEU A 225 9.61 9.03 3.80
CA LEU A 225 8.75 8.18 2.96
C LEU A 225 8.30 6.88 3.65
N ALA A 226 8.75 6.64 4.89
CA ALA A 226 8.49 5.43 5.69
C ALA A 226 8.74 4.13 4.89
N ILE A 227 9.93 4.03 4.30
CA ILE A 227 10.39 2.83 3.58
C ILE A 227 11.73 2.34 4.12
N SER A 228 11.98 1.04 3.97
CA SER A 228 13.25 0.44 4.40
C SER A 228 14.46 1.03 3.67
N GLY A 229 15.63 0.87 4.29
CA GLY A 229 16.91 1.23 3.69
C GLY A 229 17.12 0.61 2.29
N PRO A 230 16.95 -0.71 2.12
CA PRO A 230 17.04 -1.36 0.80
C PRO A 230 16.06 -0.79 -0.24
N ALA A 231 14.79 -0.61 0.12
CA ALA A 231 13.80 -0.01 -0.80
C ALA A 231 14.14 1.43 -1.17
N THR A 232 14.69 2.20 -0.22
CA THR A 232 15.19 3.56 -0.48
C THR A 232 16.38 3.55 -1.43
N SER A 233 17.35 2.64 -1.24
CA SER A 233 18.50 2.51 -2.14
C SER A 233 18.06 2.23 -3.58
N GLN A 234 17.16 1.25 -3.75
CA GLN A 234 16.61 0.91 -5.07
C GLN A 234 15.86 2.08 -5.71
N LEU A 235 15.04 2.79 -4.94
CA LEU A 235 14.33 3.97 -5.42
C LEU A 235 15.31 5.07 -5.85
N VAL A 236 16.37 5.31 -5.09
CA VAL A 236 17.38 6.31 -5.45
C VAL A 236 18.17 5.88 -6.69
N ASP A 237 18.55 4.61 -6.79
CA ASP A 237 19.23 4.07 -7.98
C ASP A 237 18.35 4.23 -9.23
N GLU A 238 17.04 3.97 -9.12
CA GLU A 238 16.05 4.21 -10.20
C GLU A 238 16.00 5.69 -10.58
N LEU A 239 15.94 6.61 -9.62
CA LEU A 239 15.89 8.05 -9.88
C LEU A 239 17.18 8.58 -10.52
N VAL A 240 18.34 8.04 -10.12
CA VAL A 240 19.65 8.38 -10.71
C VAL A 240 19.78 7.83 -12.11
N ALA A 241 19.42 6.56 -12.34
CA ALA A 241 19.43 5.95 -13.66
C ALA A 241 18.48 6.66 -14.64
N GLY A 242 17.35 7.16 -14.14
CA GLY A 242 16.41 7.99 -14.89
C GLY A 242 16.85 9.45 -15.08
N GLY A 243 18.03 9.84 -14.57
CA GLY A 243 18.57 11.20 -14.67
C GLY A 243 17.80 12.27 -13.89
N MET A 244 16.89 11.87 -13.01
CA MET A 244 16.04 12.78 -12.22
C MET A 244 16.75 13.30 -10.97
N VAL A 245 17.68 12.50 -10.43
CA VAL A 245 18.45 12.82 -9.23
C VAL A 245 19.93 12.62 -9.50
N HIS A 246 20.77 13.49 -8.94
CA HIS A 246 22.22 13.33 -8.91
C HIS A 246 22.70 13.02 -7.48
N ARG A 247 23.69 12.13 -7.35
CA ARG A 247 24.40 11.81 -6.10
C ARG A 247 25.69 12.63 -6.02
N GLY A 248 25.71 13.65 -5.16
CA GLY A 248 26.86 14.53 -4.94
C GLY A 248 27.46 14.42 -3.53
N ARG A 249 28.51 15.21 -3.28
CA ARG A 249 28.94 15.52 -1.91
C ARG A 249 28.01 16.60 -1.35
N ASP A 250 27.64 16.48 -0.09
CA ASP A 250 26.85 17.51 0.60
C ASP A 250 27.64 18.84 0.59
N PRO A 251 27.03 19.95 0.10
CA PRO A 251 27.68 21.26 0.08
C PRO A 251 28.10 21.78 1.46
N HIS A 252 27.42 21.33 2.52
CA HIS A 252 27.61 21.76 3.91
C HIS A 252 28.49 20.79 4.71
N ASP A 253 28.59 19.52 4.30
CA ASP A 253 29.52 18.54 4.87
C ASP A 253 30.07 17.57 3.81
N ARG A 254 31.27 17.88 3.32
CA ARG A 254 31.96 17.13 2.25
C ARG A 254 32.16 15.64 2.54
N ARG A 255 32.01 15.21 3.80
CA ARG A 255 32.09 13.81 4.25
C ARG A 255 30.79 13.04 4.03
N ARG A 256 29.69 13.72 3.69
CA ARG A 256 28.37 13.14 3.46
C ARG A 256 28.02 13.18 1.98
N HIS A 257 27.21 12.22 1.56
CA HIS A 257 26.58 12.23 0.25
C HIS A 257 25.19 12.87 0.35
N ALA A 258 24.86 13.69 -0.64
CA ALA A 258 23.55 14.31 -0.77
C ALA A 258 22.94 14.00 -2.13
N LEU A 259 21.63 13.87 -2.12
CA LEU A 259 20.79 13.70 -3.31
C LEU A 259 20.24 15.07 -3.70
N GLU A 260 20.28 15.40 -4.98
CA GLU A 260 19.77 16.67 -5.50
C GLU A 260 18.98 16.44 -6.78
N LEU A 261 17.92 17.22 -6.99
CA LEU A 261 17.16 17.17 -8.24
C LEU A 261 17.96 17.76 -9.39
N THR A 262 17.88 17.12 -10.54
CA THR A 262 18.33 17.71 -11.81
C THR A 262 17.21 18.58 -12.40
N GLU A 263 17.51 19.33 -13.47
CA GLU A 263 16.48 20.02 -14.28
C GLU A 263 15.42 19.05 -14.83
N LEU A 264 15.86 17.84 -15.23
CA LEU A 264 14.95 16.77 -15.62
C LEU A 264 14.08 16.34 -14.43
N GLY A 265 14.66 16.19 -13.25
CA GLY A 265 13.93 15.88 -12.01
C GLY A 265 12.81 16.88 -11.71
N HIS A 266 13.08 18.18 -11.83
CA HIS A 266 12.07 19.23 -11.66
C HIS A 266 10.96 19.14 -12.72
N THR A 267 11.31 18.82 -13.96
CA THR A 267 10.34 18.64 -15.05
C THR A 267 9.45 17.42 -14.82
N GLN A 268 10.04 16.29 -14.39
CA GLN A 268 9.30 15.07 -14.07
C GLN A 268 8.45 15.23 -12.82
N LEU A 269 8.91 15.98 -11.81
CA LEU A 269 8.11 16.33 -10.64
C LEU A 269 6.81 17.02 -11.05
N LYS A 270 6.84 17.99 -11.97
CA LYS A 270 5.61 18.66 -12.47
C LYS A 270 4.63 17.66 -13.09
N ARG A 271 5.13 16.67 -13.84
CA ARG A 271 4.30 15.62 -14.47
C ARG A 271 3.66 14.70 -13.43
N VAL A 272 4.44 14.23 -12.46
CA VAL A 272 3.91 13.39 -11.37
C VAL A 272 2.93 14.18 -10.49
N ALA A 273 3.25 15.43 -10.16
CA ALA A 273 2.39 16.31 -9.39
C ALA A 273 1.04 16.55 -10.06
N HIS A 274 1.01 16.70 -11.40
CA HIS A 274 -0.24 16.78 -12.15
C HIS A 274 -1.10 15.51 -12.00
N ALA A 275 -0.50 14.32 -12.16
CA ALA A 275 -1.21 13.06 -11.99
C ALA A 275 -1.72 12.86 -10.55
N VAL A 276 -0.92 13.25 -9.55
CA VAL A 276 -1.33 13.25 -8.13
C VAL A 276 -2.47 14.23 -7.89
N GLY A 277 -2.46 15.41 -8.51
CA GLY A 277 -3.56 16.37 -8.43
C GLY A 277 -4.87 15.84 -9.01
N LEU A 278 -4.81 15.16 -10.16
CA LEU A 278 -5.97 14.47 -10.74
C LEU A 278 -6.52 13.37 -9.82
N LEU A 279 -5.62 12.57 -9.23
CA LEU A 279 -6.01 11.54 -8.26
C LEU A 279 -6.61 12.15 -6.99
N ALA A 280 -6.09 13.27 -6.50
CA ALA A 280 -6.62 13.98 -5.35
C ALA A 280 -8.04 14.50 -5.63
N ALA A 281 -8.29 15.07 -6.81
CA ALA A 281 -9.63 15.51 -7.21
C ALA A 281 -10.65 14.35 -7.23
N GLU A 282 -10.30 13.20 -7.83
CA GLU A 282 -11.15 12.01 -7.81
C GLU A 282 -11.37 11.47 -6.39
N THR A 283 -10.34 11.52 -5.55
CA THR A 283 -10.43 11.12 -4.13
C THR A 283 -11.40 12.02 -3.37
N ALA A 284 -11.33 13.34 -3.58
CA ALA A 284 -12.22 14.32 -2.98
C ALA A 284 -13.69 14.09 -3.40
N GLU A 285 -13.94 13.79 -4.68
CA GLU A 285 -15.28 13.45 -5.18
C GLU A 285 -15.86 12.21 -4.50
N LEU A 286 -15.06 11.14 -4.34
CA LEU A 286 -15.47 9.91 -3.67
C LEU A 286 -15.78 10.11 -2.18
N LEU A 287 -14.98 10.94 -1.50
CA LEU A 287 -15.15 11.22 -0.07
C LEU A 287 -16.29 12.19 0.21
N GLY A 288 -16.62 13.05 -0.75
CA GLY A 288 -17.63 14.10 -0.63
C GLY A 288 -17.13 15.30 0.20
N PRO A 289 -18.01 16.30 0.42
CA PRO A 289 -17.62 17.55 1.06
C PRO A 289 -16.98 17.35 2.45
N GLY A 290 -15.78 17.89 2.64
CA GLY A 290 -15.02 17.80 3.90
C GLY A 290 -14.44 16.43 4.24
N GLY A 291 -14.75 15.39 3.45
CA GLY A 291 -14.31 14.01 3.74
C GLY A 291 -12.80 13.81 3.62
N GLU A 292 -12.14 14.54 2.72
CA GLU A 292 -10.67 14.50 2.58
C GLU A 292 -9.95 15.08 3.81
N ASP A 293 -10.39 16.24 4.29
CA ASP A 293 -9.82 16.87 5.49
C ASP A 293 -10.02 16.01 6.74
N GLU A 294 -11.21 15.42 6.86
CA GLU A 294 -11.53 14.51 7.95
C GLU A 294 -10.67 13.23 7.90
N LEU A 295 -10.55 12.61 6.72
CA LEU A 295 -9.72 11.43 6.55
C LEU A 295 -8.25 11.73 6.86
N ARG A 296 -7.74 12.87 6.38
CA ARG A 296 -6.39 13.35 6.68
C ARG A 296 -6.16 13.54 8.18
N ALA A 297 -7.12 14.14 8.89
CA ALA A 297 -7.03 14.32 10.34
C ALA A 297 -7.00 12.98 11.09
N LEU A 298 -7.85 12.03 10.70
CA LEU A 298 -7.91 10.70 11.32
C LEU A 298 -6.64 9.87 11.05
N LEU A 299 -6.13 9.88 9.81
CA LEU A 299 -4.86 9.24 9.46
C LEU A 299 -3.68 9.90 10.18
N GLY A 300 -3.71 11.23 10.35
CA GLY A 300 -2.72 11.99 11.11
C GLY A 300 -2.62 11.50 12.56
N ARG A 301 -3.75 11.34 13.25
CA ARG A 301 -3.80 10.79 14.62
C ARG A 301 -3.22 9.39 14.74
N LEU A 302 -3.38 8.55 13.72
CA LEU A 302 -2.78 7.20 13.70
C LEU A 302 -1.25 7.20 13.53
N LEU A 303 -0.69 8.31 13.04
CA LEU A 303 0.74 8.52 12.85
C LEU A 303 1.39 9.28 14.01
N GLU A 304 0.61 9.88 14.90
CA GLU A 304 1.14 10.48 16.11
C GLU A 304 1.78 9.39 17.00
N PRO A 305 2.95 9.65 17.59
CA PRO A 305 3.52 8.72 18.55
C PRO A 305 2.53 8.54 19.71
N ALA A 306 2.31 7.28 20.11
CA ALA A 306 1.42 6.98 21.23
C ALA A 306 1.89 7.77 22.45
N HIS A 307 1.04 8.67 22.97
CA HIS A 307 1.35 9.40 24.19
C HIS A 307 1.53 8.38 25.33
N PRO A 308 2.63 8.43 26.10
CA PRO A 308 2.91 7.47 27.16
C PRO A 308 1.83 7.40 28.27
N GLY A 309 0.90 8.36 28.33
CA GLY A 309 -0.19 8.40 29.32
C GLY A 309 -1.41 7.52 29.04
N ALA A 310 -1.59 6.96 27.83
CA ALA A 310 -2.76 6.13 27.54
C ALA A 310 -2.66 4.71 28.12
N ALA A 311 -1.43 4.21 28.32
CA ALA A 311 -1.17 2.88 28.88
C ALA A 311 -1.42 2.81 30.40
N GLU A 312 -1.29 3.91 31.13
CA GLU A 312 -1.54 3.96 32.58
C GLU A 312 -3.04 3.98 32.92
N ALA A 313 -3.88 4.61 32.10
CA ALA A 313 -5.32 4.65 32.32
C ALA A 313 -5.99 3.27 32.19
N THR A 314 -5.48 2.40 31.31
CA THR A 314 -6.01 1.02 31.15
C THR A 314 -5.53 0.07 32.23
N ALA A 315 -4.41 0.36 32.90
CA ALA A 315 -3.89 -0.44 34.01
C ALA A 315 -4.64 -0.17 35.32
N THR A 316 -5.09 1.06 35.55
CA THR A 316 -5.85 1.44 36.76
C THR A 316 -7.28 0.90 36.73
N ALA A 317 -7.92 0.86 35.55
CA ALA A 317 -9.28 0.33 35.39
C ALA A 317 -9.39 -1.21 35.48
N ARG A 318 -8.27 -1.95 35.60
CA ARG A 318 -8.24 -3.41 35.84
C ARG A 318 -7.95 -3.77 37.29
N ARG A 319 -7.81 -2.79 38.19
CA ARG A 319 -7.50 -2.99 39.61
C ARG A 319 -8.62 -2.57 40.58
N ASP A 320 -9.72 -2.05 40.06
CA ASP A 320 -10.95 -1.74 40.82
C ASP A 320 -12.09 -2.66 40.35
#